data_AF-A0A7S1WYR4-F1
#
_entry.id   AF-A0A7S1WYR4-F1
#
_cell.length_a   1.000
_cell.length_b   1.000
_cell.length_c   1.000
_cell.angle_alpha   90.00
_cell.angle_beta   90.00
_cell.angle_gamma   90.00
#
_symmetry.space_group_name_H-M   'P 1'
#
loop_
_entity.id
_entity.type
_entity.pdbx_description
1 polymer ?
#
loop_
_entity_poly.entity_id
_entity_poly.type
_entity_poly.pdbx_seq_one_letter_code
_entity_poly.pdbx_strand_id
1 'polypeptide(L)'
;RRRFALVTLILYPMPRRLQPGERCAGSSTASRVFDSRNAAAAAPPPLPLMPDPAMPTTMIRWTWRCASYELPSLIYRSVCCACSRSLQVAAASRDRHQVTRHNFDAALPVIREAVARSVFVAMDCEMTGLFTEHPGFTQFDDMAHRYQVYADSAKALMPLQLGLSCFSWTGAAYEARTFNIYLFPQHFENYQPKFLCTADAIEFLSGAGFDFNKCFGGGVPFMPLALRDAKLAGARRGVKRRARKRADLRVPVIRVKAVVQEWLDGGSAPTLDLEPVNPFRRGIQRQAMEELQGQRRGHGGFYVQEVVTEE
;
A
#
# COMPACT_ATOMS: atom_id res chain seq x y z
N ARG A 1 -13.03 33.33 12.59
CA ARG A 1 -11.63 33.10 12.16
C ARG A 1 -11.35 31.60 12.28
N ARG A 2 -11.64 30.80 11.24
CA ARG A 2 -11.29 29.38 11.19
C ARG A 2 -10.02 29.28 10.33
N ARG A 3 -8.90 28.90 10.94
CA ARG A 3 -7.66 28.68 10.21
C ARG A 3 -7.63 27.20 9.84
N PHE A 4 -7.85 26.92 8.56
CA PHE A 4 -7.55 25.62 7.97
C PHE A 4 -6.05 25.58 7.71
N ALA A 5 -5.34 24.62 8.28
CA ALA A 5 -3.98 24.30 7.87
C ALA A 5 -4.07 23.23 6.78
N LEU A 6 -4.15 23.67 5.53
CA LEU A 6 -4.02 22.80 4.36
C LEU A 6 -2.52 22.54 4.15
N VAL A 7 -2.02 21.38 4.56
CA VAL A 7 -0.65 20.97 4.22
C VAL A 7 -0.71 20.24 2.89
N THR A 8 -0.54 20.98 1.79
CA THR A 8 -0.42 20.38 0.46
C THR A 8 1.04 19.98 0.23
N LEU A 9 1.35 18.69 0.32
CA LEU A 9 2.62 18.12 -0.15
C LEU A 9 2.51 17.86 -1.66
N ILE A 10 2.95 18.82 -2.46
CA ILE A 10 3.12 18.65 -3.91
C ILE A 10 4.44 17.90 -4.15
N LEU A 11 4.36 16.61 -4.43
CA LEU A 11 5.50 15.84 -4.91
C LEU A 11 5.72 16.15 -6.39
N TYR A 12 6.73 16.97 -6.69
CA TYR A 12 7.21 17.14 -8.06
C TYR A 12 7.94 15.88 -8.53
N PRO A 13 7.73 15.41 -9.77
CA PRO A 13 8.56 14.38 -10.35
C PRO A 13 10.01 14.89 -10.45
N MET A 14 10.94 14.15 -9.83
CA MET A 14 12.38 14.38 -10.00
C MET A 14 12.73 14.38 -11.50
N PRO A 15 13.44 15.39 -12.03
CA PRO A 15 13.90 15.36 -13.41
C PRO A 15 14.87 14.18 -13.61
N ARG A 16 14.71 13.48 -14.75
CA ARG A 16 15.65 12.42 -15.18
C ARG A 16 17.08 12.95 -15.14
N ARG A 17 18.01 12.18 -14.57
CA ARG A 17 19.44 12.38 -14.83
C ARG A 17 19.68 12.20 -16.33
N LEU A 18 20.02 13.28 -17.03
CA LEU A 18 20.60 13.22 -18.36
C LEU A 18 21.93 12.45 -18.27
N GLN A 19 22.13 11.48 -19.15
CA GLN A 19 23.43 10.81 -19.30
C GLN A 19 24.41 11.75 -20.02
N PRO A 20 25.73 11.58 -19.83
CA PRO A 20 26.72 12.44 -20.49
C PRO A 20 26.63 12.25 -22.02
N GLY A 21 26.08 13.24 -22.74
CA GLY A 21 26.07 13.25 -24.21
C GLY A 21 24.81 13.81 -24.88
N GLU A 22 23.69 13.96 -24.18
CA GLU A 22 22.47 14.53 -24.78
C GLU A 22 22.54 16.07 -24.82
N ARG A 23 22.58 16.67 -26.02
CA ARG A 23 22.47 18.13 -26.21
C ARG A 23 21.03 18.51 -26.48
N CYS A 24 20.48 19.43 -25.67
CA CYS A 24 19.26 20.15 -26.03
C CYS A 24 19.54 21.11 -27.19
N ALA A 25 18.72 21.08 -28.23
CA ALA A 25 18.70 22.10 -29.27
C ALA A 25 18.13 23.40 -28.69
N GLY A 26 19.01 24.37 -28.41
CA GLY A 26 18.66 25.73 -28.02
C GLY A 26 19.00 26.69 -29.16
N SER A 27 18.00 27.45 -29.63
CA SER A 27 18.19 28.56 -30.55
C SER A 27 18.92 29.71 -29.86
N SER A 28 19.93 30.22 -30.56
CA SER A 28 20.88 31.27 -30.18
C SER A 28 20.26 32.65 -29.96
N THR A 29 20.75 33.40 -28.96
CA THR A 29 21.38 34.72 -29.20
C THR A 29 22.26 35.19 -28.03
N ALA A 30 23.54 35.34 -28.36
CA ALA A 30 24.69 36.05 -27.80
C ALA A 30 24.59 36.83 -26.46
N SER A 31 25.47 36.45 -25.53
CA SER A 31 26.02 37.30 -24.47
C SER A 31 27.09 38.27 -25.03
N ARG A 32 27.10 39.53 -24.56
CA ARG A 32 28.31 40.36 -24.55
C ARG A 32 28.63 40.78 -23.12
N VAL A 33 29.87 40.49 -22.75
CA VAL A 33 30.60 40.98 -21.59
C VAL A 33 30.92 42.47 -21.80
N PHE A 34 30.77 43.31 -20.78
CA PHE A 34 31.46 44.59 -20.74
C PHE A 34 32.01 44.87 -19.34
N ASP A 35 33.29 45.21 -19.34
CA ASP A 35 34.19 45.36 -18.21
C ASP A 35 34.07 46.76 -17.58
N SER A 36 34.46 46.82 -16.32
CA SER A 36 34.50 47.96 -15.42
C SER A 36 35.55 49.01 -15.80
N ARG A 37 35.17 50.29 -15.84
CA ARG A 37 35.94 51.48 -15.36
C ARG A 37 35.24 52.80 -15.69
N ASN A 38 34.98 53.57 -14.63
CA ASN A 38 34.86 55.03 -14.53
C ASN A 38 34.05 55.82 -15.57
N ALA A 39 32.87 56.30 -15.16
CA ALA A 39 32.47 57.71 -15.35
C ALA A 39 31.33 58.05 -14.39
N ALA A 40 31.60 58.95 -13.44
CA ALA A 40 30.59 59.59 -12.61
C ALA A 40 29.92 60.71 -13.40
N ALA A 41 28.58 60.75 -13.44
CA ALA A 41 27.78 61.99 -13.44
C ALA A 41 26.28 61.71 -13.57
N ALA A 42 25.51 62.48 -12.79
CA ALA A 42 24.10 62.85 -12.95
C ALA A 42 23.02 61.78 -12.69
N ALA A 43 22.31 61.97 -11.56
CA ALA A 43 21.06 61.28 -11.24
C ALA A 43 19.91 61.76 -12.14
N PRO A 44 19.10 60.83 -12.72
CA PRO A 44 17.88 61.19 -13.43
C PRO A 44 16.70 61.48 -12.47
N PRO A 45 15.69 62.26 -12.92
CA PRO A 45 14.61 62.77 -12.08
C PRO A 45 13.65 61.66 -11.58
N PRO A 46 12.90 61.88 -10.49
CA PRO A 46 11.97 60.90 -9.96
C PRO A 46 10.80 60.65 -10.92
N LEU A 47 10.49 59.37 -11.12
CA LEU A 47 9.32 58.92 -11.89
C LEU A 47 8.01 59.36 -11.19
N PRO A 48 6.95 59.71 -11.95
CA PRO A 48 5.67 60.06 -11.37
C PRO A 48 5.02 58.85 -10.69
N LEU A 49 4.49 59.07 -9.48
CA LEU A 49 3.62 58.14 -8.77
C LEU A 49 2.40 57.80 -9.63
N MET A 50 2.32 56.56 -10.10
CA MET A 50 1.10 56.00 -10.68
C MET A 50 0.05 55.81 -9.57
N PRO A 51 -1.23 56.14 -9.80
CA PRO A 51 -2.28 55.80 -8.86
C PRO A 51 -2.51 54.29 -8.83
N ASP A 52 -2.78 53.80 -7.63
CA ASP A 52 -3.11 52.41 -7.30
C ASP A 52 -4.27 51.88 -8.16
N PRO A 53 -4.12 50.80 -8.95
CA PRO A 53 -5.26 50.19 -9.60
C PRO A 53 -6.07 49.44 -8.54
N ALA A 54 -7.17 50.07 -8.12
CA ALA A 54 -8.24 49.43 -7.37
C ALA A 54 -8.60 48.07 -8.02
N MET A 55 -8.28 46.99 -7.29
CA MET A 55 -8.64 45.63 -7.66
C MET A 55 -10.17 45.54 -7.76
N PRO A 56 -10.76 45.11 -8.89
CA PRO A 56 -12.17 44.76 -8.89
C PRO A 56 -12.35 43.50 -8.04
N THR A 57 -13.05 43.64 -6.92
CA THR A 57 -13.54 42.54 -6.07
C THR A 57 -14.62 41.76 -6.83
N THR A 58 -14.22 40.94 -7.80
CA THR A 58 -15.12 39.97 -8.41
C THR A 58 -15.02 38.67 -7.61
N MET A 59 -15.96 38.49 -6.67
CA MET A 59 -16.17 37.19 -6.02
C MET A 59 -16.69 36.20 -7.06
N ILE A 60 -15.87 35.22 -7.45
CA ILE A 60 -16.34 34.03 -8.17
C ILE A 60 -16.90 33.05 -7.13
N ARG A 61 -18.23 33.00 -7.04
CA ARG A 61 -18.98 32.07 -6.19
C ARG A 61 -19.16 30.75 -6.93
N TRP A 62 -18.43 29.72 -6.54
CA TRP A 62 -18.74 28.35 -6.94
C TRP A 62 -19.99 27.90 -6.18
N THR A 63 -21.12 27.78 -6.88
CA THR A 63 -22.34 27.18 -6.33
C THR A 63 -22.47 25.76 -6.87
N TRP A 64 -22.44 24.78 -5.97
CA TRP A 64 -22.91 23.44 -6.28
C TRP A 64 -24.42 23.44 -6.12
N ARG A 65 -25.18 23.50 -7.23
CA ARG A 65 -26.62 23.22 -7.20
C ARG A 65 -26.79 21.70 -7.19
N CYS A 66 -26.99 21.13 -6.02
CA CYS A 66 -27.81 19.93 -5.94
C CYS A 66 -29.26 20.41 -6.16
N ALA A 67 -29.92 19.93 -7.20
CA ALA A 67 -31.36 20.13 -7.34
C ALA A 67 -32.06 19.27 -6.28
N SER A 68 -32.14 19.77 -5.06
CA SER A 68 -33.06 19.28 -4.04
C SER A 68 -34.37 20.05 -4.21
N TYR A 69 -35.34 19.42 -4.86
CA TYR A 69 -36.74 19.81 -4.76
C TYR A 69 -37.16 19.58 -3.31
N GLU A 70 -37.39 20.67 -2.58
CA GLU A 70 -38.14 20.62 -1.32
C GLU A 70 -39.60 20.31 -1.66
N LEU A 71 -40.14 19.25 -1.05
CA LEU A 71 -41.58 19.12 -0.84
C LEU A 71 -41.85 19.29 0.66
N PRO A 72 -42.83 20.11 1.06
CA PRO A 72 -43.20 20.26 2.45
C PRO A 72 -43.85 18.97 2.98
N SER A 73 -43.60 18.71 4.25
CA SER A 73 -44.26 17.69 5.07
C SER A 73 -45.78 17.74 4.98
N LEU A 74 -46.43 16.62 4.63
CA LEU A 74 -47.54 15.99 5.39
C LEU A 74 -48.15 14.81 4.60
N ILE A 75 -48.30 13.68 5.30
CA ILE A 75 -49.31 12.62 5.10
C ILE A 75 -49.16 11.73 3.85
N TYR A 76 -48.71 10.48 4.02
CA TYR A 76 -49.60 9.30 4.07
C TYR A 76 -48.78 8.00 4.00
N ARG A 77 -49.14 7.03 4.85
CA ARG A 77 -48.75 5.62 4.75
C ARG A 77 -49.22 5.04 3.41
N SER A 78 -48.31 4.59 2.56
CA SER A 78 -48.61 3.49 1.64
C SER A 78 -47.33 2.91 1.06
N VAL A 79 -47.27 1.59 1.07
CA VAL A 79 -46.16 0.74 0.64
C VAL A 79 -45.82 1.02 -0.82
N CYS A 80 -44.59 1.42 -1.11
CA CYS A 80 -44.06 1.42 -2.47
C CYS A 80 -42.75 0.61 -2.52
N CYS A 81 -42.89 -0.63 -2.99
CA CYS A 81 -41.84 -1.65 -3.13
C CYS A 81 -40.72 -1.27 -4.13
N ALA A 82 -40.76 -0.06 -4.71
CA ALA A 82 -39.76 0.46 -5.65
C ALA A 82 -38.67 1.33 -4.99
N CYS A 83 -38.88 1.82 -3.75
CA CYS A 83 -37.91 2.66 -3.04
C CYS A 83 -36.68 1.87 -2.52
N SER A 84 -36.81 0.55 -2.37
CA SER A 84 -35.73 -0.32 -1.91
C SER A 84 -34.60 -0.49 -2.95
N ARG A 85 -34.90 -0.46 -4.26
CA ARG A 85 -33.86 -0.59 -5.30
C ARG A 85 -33.07 0.69 -5.54
N SER A 86 -33.70 1.86 -5.49
CA SER A 86 -33.02 3.15 -5.69
C SER A 86 -32.08 3.50 -4.53
N LEU A 87 -32.45 3.17 -3.29
CA LEU A 87 -31.57 3.26 -2.12
C LEU A 87 -30.39 2.28 -2.19
N GLN A 88 -30.61 1.05 -2.69
CA GLN A 88 -29.55 0.06 -2.90
C GLN A 88 -28.55 0.48 -3.98
N VAL A 89 -29.00 1.08 -5.08
CA VAL A 89 -28.12 1.57 -6.15
C VAL A 89 -27.31 2.80 -5.73
N ALA A 90 -27.90 3.73 -4.96
CA ALA A 90 -27.20 4.88 -4.41
C ALA A 90 -26.16 4.46 -3.34
N ALA A 91 -26.49 3.50 -2.48
CA ALA A 91 -25.56 2.90 -1.52
C ALA A 91 -24.40 2.15 -2.22
N ALA A 92 -24.69 1.41 -3.30
CA ALA A 92 -23.68 0.74 -4.12
C ALA A 92 -22.75 1.71 -4.89
N SER A 93 -23.22 2.92 -5.20
CA SER A 93 -22.38 3.96 -5.84
C SER A 93 -21.41 4.64 -4.86
N ARG A 94 -21.80 4.80 -3.59
CA ARG A 94 -20.95 5.35 -2.52
C ARG A 94 -19.81 4.41 -2.12
N ASP A 95 -19.96 3.12 -2.38
CA ASP A 95 -18.99 2.09 -1.99
C ASP A 95 -17.82 1.96 -2.98
N ARG A 96 -17.95 2.42 -4.24
CA ARG A 96 -16.85 2.34 -5.23
C ARG A 96 -15.61 3.14 -4.87
N HIS A 97 -15.79 4.23 -4.13
CA HIS A 97 -14.68 5.09 -3.70
C HIS A 97 -14.13 4.69 -2.34
N GLN A 98 -14.83 3.82 -1.60
CA GLN A 98 -14.41 3.36 -0.28
C GLN A 98 -13.69 2.03 -0.39
N VAL A 99 -12.42 2.04 0.00
CA VAL A 99 -11.55 0.88 -0.14
C VAL A 99 -11.28 0.29 1.23
N THR A 100 -11.63 -0.98 1.38
CA THR A 100 -11.43 -1.79 2.59
C THR A 100 -10.68 -3.06 2.19
N ARG A 101 -10.21 -3.85 3.16
CA ARG A 101 -9.55 -5.14 2.88
C ARG A 101 -10.39 -6.09 2.02
N HIS A 102 -11.72 -5.95 2.06
CA HIS A 102 -12.64 -6.83 1.36
C HIS A 102 -12.69 -6.56 -0.15
N ASN A 103 -12.37 -5.33 -0.59
CA ASN A 103 -12.37 -4.94 -1.99
C ASN A 103 -11.01 -4.44 -2.49
N PHE A 104 -9.99 -4.44 -1.63
CA PHE A 104 -8.65 -3.91 -1.96
C PHE A 104 -8.03 -4.58 -3.18
N ASP A 105 -8.12 -5.91 -3.31
CA ASP A 105 -7.55 -6.64 -4.44
C ASP A 105 -8.18 -6.23 -5.78
N ALA A 106 -9.48 -5.94 -5.79
CA ALA A 106 -10.18 -5.45 -6.98
C ALA A 106 -9.93 -3.96 -7.24
N ALA A 107 -9.77 -3.15 -6.18
CA ALA A 107 -9.52 -1.72 -6.27
C ALA A 107 -8.06 -1.40 -6.67
N LEU A 108 -7.09 -2.22 -6.26
CA LEU A 108 -5.67 -1.94 -6.42
C LEU A 108 -5.24 -1.74 -7.88
N PRO A 109 -5.66 -2.56 -8.87
CA PRO A 109 -5.37 -2.29 -10.28
C PRO A 109 -5.93 -0.93 -10.76
N VAL A 110 -7.13 -0.56 -10.32
CA VAL A 110 -7.80 0.70 -10.68
C VAL A 110 -7.06 1.90 -10.08
N ILE A 111 -6.66 1.80 -8.81
CA ILE A 111 -5.86 2.83 -8.14
C ILE A 111 -4.52 3.00 -8.87
N ARG A 112 -3.83 1.90 -9.21
CA ARG A 112 -2.56 1.95 -9.94
C ARG A 112 -2.70 2.60 -11.31
N GLU A 113 -3.75 2.31 -12.05
CA GLU A 113 -4.03 2.96 -13.33
C GLU A 113 -4.30 4.47 -13.14
N ALA A 114 -5.12 4.84 -12.15
CA ALA A 114 -5.45 6.23 -11.86
C ALA A 114 -4.20 7.05 -11.49
N VAL A 115 -3.31 6.49 -10.65
CA VAL A 115 -2.02 7.10 -10.31
C VAL A 115 -1.14 7.22 -11.55
N ALA A 116 -1.00 6.16 -12.34
CA ALA A 116 -0.14 6.15 -13.53
C ALA A 116 -0.57 7.16 -14.61
N ARG A 117 -1.87 7.43 -14.72
CA ARG A 117 -2.44 8.41 -15.65
C ARG A 117 -2.50 9.83 -15.10
N SER A 118 -2.28 10.02 -13.80
CA SER A 118 -2.38 11.33 -13.19
C SER A 118 -1.19 12.21 -13.54
N VAL A 119 -1.43 13.51 -13.69
CA VAL A 119 -0.41 14.56 -13.78
C VAL A 119 0.13 14.86 -12.39
N PHE A 120 -0.74 14.85 -11.39
CA PHE A 120 -0.39 14.97 -9.97
C PHE A 120 -1.41 14.25 -9.10
N VAL A 121 -1.00 13.97 -7.86
CA VAL A 121 -1.85 13.37 -6.83
C VAL A 121 -1.95 14.30 -5.63
N ALA A 122 -3.12 14.34 -5.00
CA ALA A 122 -3.32 14.92 -3.67
C ALA A 122 -3.65 13.81 -2.68
N MET A 123 -3.11 13.92 -1.46
CA MET A 123 -3.35 12.98 -0.38
C MET A 123 -3.74 13.72 0.89
N ASP A 124 -4.61 13.08 1.67
CA ASP A 124 -5.02 13.54 2.99
C ASP A 124 -5.25 12.34 3.90
N CYS A 125 -5.05 12.51 5.21
CA CYS A 125 -5.16 11.43 6.18
C CYS A 125 -6.07 11.81 7.34
N GLU A 126 -6.99 10.90 7.66
CA GLU A 126 -7.69 10.92 8.95
C GLU A 126 -6.83 10.20 9.98
N MET A 127 -6.47 10.89 11.06
CA MET A 127 -5.48 10.43 12.04
C MET A 127 -6.13 10.13 13.39
N THR A 128 -5.54 9.22 14.17
CA THR A 128 -5.98 8.95 15.55
C THR A 128 -5.69 10.08 16.54
N GLY A 129 -4.98 11.12 16.08
CA GLY A 129 -4.61 12.32 16.84
C GLY A 129 -3.61 13.15 16.03
N LEU A 130 -3.28 14.35 16.52
CA LEU A 130 -2.24 15.20 15.95
C LEU A 130 -0.95 15.22 16.77
N PHE A 131 -1.08 15.22 18.10
CA PHE A 131 0.04 15.23 19.03
C PHE A 131 -0.22 14.29 20.19
N THR A 132 0.82 13.66 20.72
CA THR A 132 0.73 12.85 21.95
C THR A 132 0.50 13.70 23.18
N GLU A 133 1.08 14.91 23.18
CA GLU A 133 0.93 15.93 24.21
C GLU A 133 0.82 17.29 23.55
N HIS A 134 0.17 18.26 24.20
CA HIS A 134 0.06 19.60 23.64
C HIS A 134 1.45 20.23 23.48
N PRO A 135 1.90 20.55 22.26
CA PRO A 135 3.31 20.87 22.02
C PRO A 135 3.72 22.26 22.52
N GLY A 136 2.75 23.14 22.81
CA GLY A 136 3.03 24.47 23.36
C GLY A 136 3.86 25.38 22.43
N PHE A 137 3.87 25.10 21.12
CA PHE A 137 4.73 25.78 20.16
C PHE A 137 4.57 27.31 20.18
N THR A 138 5.70 28.01 20.11
CA THR A 138 5.81 29.45 19.98
C THR A 138 6.47 29.82 18.65
N GLN A 139 6.26 31.04 18.14
CA GLN A 139 6.87 31.48 16.87
C GLN A 139 8.41 31.49 16.88
N PHE A 140 9.04 31.32 18.04
CA PHE A 140 10.48 31.34 18.23
C PHE A 140 11.10 29.94 18.37
N ASP A 141 10.31 28.87 18.29
CA ASP A 141 10.86 27.52 18.43
C ASP A 141 11.77 27.18 17.25
N ASP A 142 12.81 26.42 17.55
CA ASP A 142 13.67 25.84 16.53
C ASP A 142 12.92 24.79 15.67
N MET A 143 13.22 24.76 14.38
CA MET A 143 12.57 23.86 13.43
C MET A 143 12.93 22.40 13.66
N ALA A 144 14.15 22.10 14.12
CA ALA A 144 14.53 20.73 14.45
C ALA A 144 13.78 20.23 15.70
N HIS A 145 13.60 21.10 16.69
CA HIS A 145 12.76 20.78 17.86
C HIS A 145 11.31 20.47 17.44
N ARG A 146 10.70 21.33 16.62
CA ARG A 146 9.34 21.09 16.09
C ARG A 146 9.24 19.78 15.33
N TYR A 147 10.20 19.53 14.43
CA TYR A 147 10.26 18.28 13.68
C TYR A 147 10.30 17.07 14.62
N GLN A 148 11.11 17.12 15.68
CA GLN A 148 11.21 16.02 16.64
C GLN A 148 9.88 15.74 17.32
N VAL A 149 9.17 16.77 17.77
CA VAL A 149 7.83 16.64 18.40
C VAL A 149 6.81 16.04 17.43
N TYR A 150 6.79 16.50 16.17
CA TYR A 150 5.94 15.92 15.12
C TYR A 150 6.31 14.46 14.82
N ALA A 151 7.60 14.16 14.70
CA ALA A 151 8.08 12.82 14.41
C ALA A 151 7.74 11.83 15.52
N ASP A 152 7.84 12.25 16.78
CA ASP A 152 7.49 11.40 17.92
C ASP A 152 5.97 11.19 18.02
N SER A 153 5.18 12.23 17.76
CA SER A 153 3.73 12.11 17.65
C SER A 153 3.31 11.17 16.52
N ALA A 154 3.92 11.30 15.34
CA ALA A 154 3.63 10.46 14.17
C ALA A 154 4.05 9.00 14.31
N LYS A 155 4.96 8.67 15.25
CA LYS A 155 5.31 7.27 15.58
C LYS A 155 4.29 6.61 16.51
N ALA A 156 3.63 7.39 17.35
CA ALA A 156 2.69 6.90 18.36
C ALA A 156 1.24 6.89 17.85
N LEU A 157 0.87 7.88 17.05
CA LEU A 157 -0.43 8.04 16.41
C LEU A 157 -0.40 7.42 15.01
N MET A 158 -1.56 7.13 14.44
CA MET A 158 -1.63 6.43 13.16
C MET A 158 -2.74 6.95 12.25
N PRO A 159 -2.60 6.80 10.91
CA PRO A 159 -3.68 7.10 9.99
C PRO A 159 -4.75 5.98 10.01
N LEU A 160 -6.01 6.36 10.14
CA LEU A 160 -7.18 5.48 10.04
C LEU A 160 -7.73 5.42 8.61
N GLN A 161 -7.55 6.48 7.82
CA GLN A 161 -7.96 6.53 6.44
C GLN A 161 -6.99 7.38 5.62
N LEU A 162 -6.71 6.95 4.40
CA LEU A 162 -5.99 7.71 3.39
C LEU A 162 -6.96 8.12 2.28
N GLY A 163 -7.20 9.42 2.15
CA GLY A 163 -7.81 10.03 0.97
C GLY A 163 -6.76 10.21 -0.12
N LEU A 164 -6.98 9.63 -1.30
CA LEU A 164 -6.10 9.75 -2.46
C LEU A 164 -6.89 10.27 -3.65
N SER A 165 -6.52 11.44 -4.18
CA SER A 165 -7.13 12.02 -5.38
C SER A 165 -6.11 12.12 -6.51
N CYS A 166 -6.37 11.43 -7.62
CA CYS A 166 -5.52 11.37 -8.81
C CYS A 166 -6.09 12.30 -9.88
N PHE A 167 -5.32 13.32 -10.31
CA PHE A 167 -5.80 14.33 -11.25
C PHE A 167 -5.20 14.11 -12.63
N SER A 168 -6.03 13.96 -13.66
CA SER A 168 -5.61 13.84 -15.06
C SER A 168 -6.15 14.98 -15.91
N TRP A 169 -5.37 15.46 -16.87
CA TRP A 169 -5.77 16.54 -17.77
C TRP A 169 -6.49 15.97 -18.99
N THR A 170 -7.70 16.46 -19.28
CA THR A 170 -8.51 15.99 -20.42
C THR A 170 -8.32 16.82 -21.69
N GLY A 171 -7.46 17.84 -21.66
CA GLY A 171 -7.35 18.86 -22.72
C GLY A 171 -8.11 20.15 -22.41
N ALA A 172 -9.15 20.08 -21.58
CA ALA A 172 -9.98 21.23 -21.22
C ALA A 172 -10.11 21.45 -19.70
N ALA A 173 -10.07 20.36 -18.91
CA ALA A 173 -10.20 20.43 -17.46
C ALA A 173 -9.41 19.30 -16.78
N TYR A 174 -9.26 19.39 -15.46
CA TYR A 174 -8.78 18.28 -14.65
C TYR A 174 -9.94 17.36 -14.25
N GLU A 175 -9.79 16.07 -14.49
CA GLU A 175 -10.63 15.01 -13.94
C GLU A 175 -9.94 14.42 -12.71
N ALA A 176 -10.67 14.36 -11.59
CA ALA A 176 -10.20 13.79 -10.34
C ALA A 176 -10.80 12.39 -10.12
N ARG A 177 -9.95 11.41 -9.81
CA ARG A 177 -10.36 10.08 -9.34
C ARG A 177 -9.93 9.92 -7.88
N THR A 178 -10.91 9.88 -6.99
CA THR A 178 -10.68 9.87 -5.54
C THR A 178 -11.00 8.52 -4.90
N PHE A 179 -10.17 8.12 -3.94
CA PHE A 179 -10.28 6.88 -3.17
C PHE A 179 -10.11 7.19 -1.69
N ASN A 180 -10.98 6.64 -0.86
CA ASN A 180 -10.92 6.69 0.60
C ASN A 180 -10.54 5.30 1.11
N ILE A 181 -9.26 5.09 1.39
CA ILE A 181 -8.70 3.81 1.77
C ILE A 181 -8.67 3.73 3.29
N TYR A 182 -9.53 2.90 3.87
CA TYR A 182 -9.52 2.62 5.30
C TYR A 182 -8.31 1.77 5.65
N LEU A 183 -7.58 2.14 6.70
CA LEU A 183 -6.32 1.53 7.11
C LEU A 183 -6.44 0.97 8.52
N PHE A 184 -5.88 -0.22 8.75
CA PHE A 184 -5.75 -0.74 10.11
C PHE A 184 -4.53 -1.66 10.22
N PRO A 185 -3.71 -1.55 11.27
CA PRO A 185 -2.47 -2.30 11.36
C PRO A 185 -2.82 -3.72 11.84
N GLN A 186 -2.61 -4.71 10.98
CA GLN A 186 -2.97 -6.07 11.31
C GLN A 186 -1.89 -6.73 12.17
N HIS A 187 -2.31 -7.41 13.23
CA HIS A 187 -1.42 -8.29 13.97
C HIS A 187 -0.95 -9.42 13.05
N PHE A 188 0.35 -9.69 13.01
CA PHE A 188 0.88 -10.73 12.14
C PHE A 188 2.05 -11.46 12.81
N GLU A 189 1.86 -12.74 13.08
CA GLU A 189 2.79 -13.56 13.86
C GLU A 189 3.18 -12.87 15.19
N ASN A 190 4.45 -12.46 15.34
CA ASN A 190 4.98 -11.78 16.52
C ASN A 190 4.90 -10.24 16.41
N TYR A 191 4.38 -9.69 15.31
CA TYR A 191 4.17 -8.26 15.16
C TYR A 191 2.81 -7.87 15.71
N GLN A 192 2.83 -7.16 16.84
CA GLN A 192 1.64 -6.66 17.53
C GLN A 192 1.73 -5.13 17.60
N PRO A 193 1.26 -4.42 16.56
CA PRO A 193 1.29 -2.96 16.53
C PRO A 193 0.45 -2.38 17.66
N LYS A 194 1.01 -1.40 18.37
CA LYS A 194 0.33 -0.59 19.37
C LYS A 194 0.33 0.85 18.88
N PHE A 195 -0.78 1.53 19.04
CA PHE A 195 -0.95 2.93 18.66
C PHE A 195 -1.78 3.64 19.72
N LEU A 196 -1.66 4.97 19.76
CA LEU A 196 -2.44 5.84 20.62
C LEU A 196 -3.58 6.49 19.83
N CYS A 197 -4.63 6.86 20.56
CA CYS A 197 -5.71 7.72 20.08
C CYS A 197 -5.91 8.86 21.08
N THR A 198 -6.18 10.05 20.57
CA THR A 198 -6.60 11.18 21.39
C THR A 198 -8.12 11.30 21.33
N ALA A 199 -8.75 11.57 22.48
CA ALA A 199 -10.21 11.58 22.58
C ALA A 199 -10.87 12.64 21.69
N ASP A 200 -10.24 13.81 21.58
CA ASP A 200 -10.67 14.92 20.74
C ASP A 200 -10.69 14.56 19.25
N ALA A 201 -9.68 13.83 18.76
CA ALA A 201 -9.64 13.38 17.38
C ALA A 201 -10.73 12.34 17.07
N ILE A 202 -10.94 11.40 17.99
CA ILE A 202 -12.01 10.40 17.84
C ILE A 202 -13.39 11.05 17.88
N GLU A 203 -13.61 12.01 18.77
CA GLU A 203 -14.85 12.79 18.83
C GLU A 203 -15.07 13.59 17.54
N PHE A 204 -14.04 14.28 17.04
CA PHE A 204 -14.09 15.03 15.79
C PHE A 204 -14.47 14.14 14.60
N LEU A 205 -13.79 13.00 14.45
CA LEU A 205 -14.06 12.04 13.38
C LEU A 205 -15.47 11.43 13.50
N SER A 206 -15.90 11.08 14.71
CA SER A 206 -17.25 10.60 14.97
C SER A 206 -18.31 11.64 14.58
N GLY A 207 -18.10 12.91 14.96
CA GLY A 207 -18.96 14.03 14.59
C GLY A 207 -19.00 14.32 13.09
N ALA A 208 -17.92 14.00 12.36
CA ALA A 208 -17.86 14.08 10.90
C ALA A 208 -18.48 12.87 10.18
N GLY A 209 -18.96 11.86 10.92
CA GLY A 209 -19.57 10.65 10.36
C GLY A 209 -18.56 9.59 9.91
N PHE A 210 -17.36 9.57 10.49
CA PHE A 210 -16.37 8.54 10.21
C PHE A 210 -16.85 7.16 10.69
N ASP A 211 -16.79 6.15 9.81
CA ASP A 211 -17.19 4.78 10.12
C ASP A 211 -16.00 3.98 10.67
N PHE A 212 -15.91 3.91 12.00
CA PHE A 212 -14.89 3.15 12.70
C PHE A 212 -14.98 1.63 12.47
N ASN A 213 -16.16 1.08 12.14
CA ASN A 213 -16.29 -0.35 11.87
C ASN A 213 -15.62 -0.73 10.55
N LYS A 214 -15.73 0.13 9.53
CA LYS A 214 -14.98 -0.03 8.26
C LYS A 214 -13.47 0.03 8.49
N CYS A 215 -13.02 0.83 9.45
CA CYS A 215 -11.62 0.92 9.84
C CYS A 215 -11.17 -0.32 10.63
N PHE A 216 -11.71 -0.54 11.84
CA PHE A 216 -11.22 -1.57 12.76
C PHE A 216 -11.57 -2.99 12.32
N GLY A 217 -12.73 -3.19 11.70
CA GLY A 217 -13.17 -4.50 11.20
C GLY A 217 -12.73 -4.79 9.76
N GLY A 218 -12.56 -3.75 8.94
CA GLY A 218 -12.36 -3.85 7.49
C GLY A 218 -11.14 -3.13 6.95
N GLY A 219 -10.29 -2.51 7.77
CA GLY A 219 -9.16 -1.71 7.31
C GLY A 219 -8.17 -2.54 6.50
N VAL A 220 -7.63 -1.93 5.44
CA VAL A 220 -6.55 -2.51 4.63
C VAL A 220 -5.31 -2.67 5.51
N PRO A 221 -4.76 -3.89 5.62
CA PRO A 221 -3.60 -4.15 6.46
C PRO A 221 -2.35 -3.48 5.89
N PHE A 222 -1.51 -2.94 6.77
CA PHE A 222 -0.20 -2.42 6.42
C PHE A 222 0.86 -2.84 7.45
N MET A 223 2.13 -2.73 7.06
CA MET A 223 3.26 -3.06 7.92
C MET A 223 4.48 -2.19 7.59
N PRO A 224 5.42 -2.00 8.53
CA PRO A 224 6.66 -1.28 8.27
C PRO A 224 7.50 -1.97 7.18
N LEU A 225 8.19 -1.16 6.36
CA LEU A 225 9.04 -1.67 5.26
C LEU A 225 10.15 -2.60 5.76
N ALA A 226 10.79 -2.27 6.89
CA ALA A 226 11.83 -3.12 7.48
C ALA A 226 11.30 -4.52 7.85
N LEU A 227 10.08 -4.60 8.38
CA LEU A 227 9.44 -5.88 8.71
C LEU A 227 9.10 -6.66 7.44
N ARG A 228 8.53 -5.99 6.42
CA ARG A 228 8.26 -6.59 5.09
C ARG A 228 9.54 -7.17 4.49
N ASP A 229 10.63 -6.42 4.49
CA ASP A 229 11.88 -6.81 3.83
C ASP A 229 12.57 -7.97 4.55
N ALA A 230 12.57 -7.95 5.90
CA ALA A 230 13.03 -9.08 6.71
C ALA A 230 12.22 -10.36 6.42
N LYS A 231 10.90 -10.23 6.25
CA LYS A 231 10.02 -11.35 5.90
C LYS A 231 10.27 -11.89 4.50
N LEU A 232 10.41 -11.01 3.50
CA LEU A 232 10.74 -11.42 2.12
C LEU A 232 12.11 -12.11 2.07
N ALA A 233 13.10 -11.62 2.81
CA ALA A 233 14.39 -12.28 2.94
C ALA A 233 14.27 -13.66 3.61
N GLY A 234 13.49 -13.77 4.69
CA GLY A 234 13.20 -15.03 5.38
C GLY A 234 12.51 -16.06 4.48
N ALA A 235 11.50 -15.65 3.71
CA ALA A 235 10.79 -16.51 2.76
C ALA A 235 11.74 -17.04 1.67
N ARG A 236 12.57 -16.18 1.09
CA ARG A 236 13.60 -16.57 0.09
C ARG A 236 14.60 -17.57 0.67
N ARG A 237 15.06 -17.36 1.91
CA ARG A 237 15.94 -18.31 2.62
C ARG A 237 15.23 -19.64 2.88
N GLY A 238 13.96 -19.60 3.28
CA GLY A 238 13.13 -20.79 3.49
C GLY A 238 12.99 -21.64 2.24
N VAL A 239 12.75 -21.03 1.07
CA VAL A 239 12.69 -21.71 -0.22
C VAL A 239 14.04 -22.36 -0.57
N LYS A 240 15.15 -21.62 -0.46
CA LYS A 240 16.49 -22.16 -0.72
C LYS A 240 16.83 -23.32 0.22
N ARG A 241 16.49 -23.21 1.50
CA ARG A 241 16.72 -24.28 2.50
C ARG A 241 15.91 -25.53 2.16
N ARG A 242 14.62 -25.37 1.81
CA ARG A 242 13.76 -26.48 1.37
C ARG A 242 14.29 -27.14 0.10
N ALA A 243 14.73 -26.35 -0.88
CA ALA A 243 15.33 -26.85 -2.12
C ALA A 243 16.63 -27.64 -1.85
N ARG A 244 17.53 -27.10 -1.02
CA ARG A 244 18.76 -27.81 -0.61
C ARG A 244 18.46 -29.11 0.11
N LYS A 245 17.51 -29.11 1.05
CA LYS A 245 17.10 -30.32 1.77
C LYS A 245 16.55 -31.38 0.79
N ARG A 246 15.72 -30.96 -0.17
CA ARG A 246 15.23 -31.84 -1.26
C ARG A 246 16.37 -32.41 -2.12
N ALA A 247 17.37 -31.58 -2.46
CA ALA A 247 18.52 -32.03 -3.25
C ALA A 247 19.39 -33.05 -2.49
N ASP A 248 19.65 -32.80 -1.20
CA ASP A 248 20.41 -33.71 -0.32
C ASP A 248 19.72 -35.08 -0.19
N LEU A 249 18.39 -35.09 -0.18
CA LEU A 249 17.59 -36.31 -0.12
C LEU A 249 17.45 -37.03 -1.48
N ARG A 250 17.80 -36.39 -2.60
CA ARG A 250 17.56 -36.94 -3.95
C ARG A 250 18.39 -38.19 -4.22
N VAL A 251 19.69 -38.15 -3.93
CA VAL A 251 20.61 -39.28 -4.21
C VAL A 251 20.27 -40.51 -3.35
N PRO A 252 20.07 -40.39 -2.02
CA PRO A 252 19.64 -41.53 -1.20
C PRO A 252 18.33 -42.15 -1.71
N VAL A 253 17.33 -41.33 -2.06
CA VAL A 253 16.04 -41.83 -2.55
C VAL A 253 16.21 -42.56 -3.88
N ILE A 254 16.97 -42.02 -4.83
CA ILE A 254 17.24 -42.70 -6.12
C ILE A 254 17.93 -44.04 -5.89
N ARG A 255 18.94 -44.08 -5.00
CA ARG A 255 19.67 -45.32 -4.70
C ARG A 255 18.75 -46.39 -4.13
N VAL A 256 17.89 -46.04 -3.17
CA VAL A 256 16.95 -47.01 -2.60
C VAL A 256 15.90 -47.44 -3.64
N LYS A 257 15.38 -46.52 -4.46
CA LYS A 257 14.47 -46.89 -5.57
C LYS A 257 15.12 -47.89 -6.53
N ALA A 258 16.40 -47.70 -6.87
CA ALA A 258 17.13 -48.60 -7.75
C ALA A 258 17.32 -50.00 -7.15
N VAL A 259 17.73 -50.09 -5.88
CA VAL A 259 17.89 -51.38 -5.17
C VAL A 259 16.56 -52.14 -5.10
N VAL A 260 15.47 -51.44 -4.78
CA VAL A 260 14.13 -52.06 -4.75
C VAL A 260 13.70 -52.51 -6.14
N GLN A 261 13.98 -51.72 -7.17
CA GLN A 261 13.63 -52.08 -8.55
C GLN A 261 14.40 -53.32 -9.03
N GLU A 262 15.71 -53.39 -8.76
CA GLU A 262 16.55 -54.54 -9.07
C GLU A 262 16.06 -55.81 -8.36
N TRP A 263 15.71 -55.70 -7.07
CA TRP A 263 15.11 -56.80 -6.31
C TRP A 263 13.79 -57.27 -6.91
N LEU A 264 12.92 -56.35 -7.34
CA LEU A 264 11.65 -56.71 -7.97
C LEU A 264 11.80 -57.35 -9.35
N ASP A 265 12.84 -56.99 -10.11
CA ASP A 265 13.01 -57.43 -11.50
C ASP A 265 13.75 -58.77 -11.62
N GLY A 266 14.46 -59.23 -10.57
CA GLY A 266 15.20 -60.50 -10.63
C GLY A 266 15.65 -61.09 -9.29
N GLY A 267 15.15 -60.60 -8.15
CA GLY A 267 15.56 -61.09 -6.83
C GLY A 267 15.05 -62.50 -6.51
N SER A 268 15.96 -63.45 -6.29
CA SER A 268 15.61 -64.80 -5.81
C SER A 268 15.12 -64.85 -4.35
N ALA A 269 15.31 -63.77 -3.58
CA ALA A 269 14.97 -63.72 -2.17
C ALA A 269 13.56 -63.10 -1.94
N PRO A 270 12.73 -63.71 -1.07
CA PRO A 270 11.36 -63.23 -0.80
C PRO A 270 11.30 -61.91 -0.02
N THR A 271 12.40 -61.49 0.61
CA THR A 271 12.50 -60.27 1.42
C THR A 271 13.74 -59.45 1.04
N LEU A 272 13.65 -58.13 1.19
CA LEU A 272 14.76 -57.18 0.99
C LEU A 272 14.92 -56.33 2.24
N ASP A 273 16.08 -56.43 2.88
CA ASP A 273 16.43 -55.61 4.03
C ASP A 273 17.16 -54.34 3.57
N LEU A 274 16.65 -53.18 3.98
CA LEU A 274 17.26 -51.88 3.68
C LEU A 274 18.11 -51.40 4.86
N GLU A 275 19.16 -50.63 4.58
CA GLU A 275 19.99 -50.04 5.63
C GLU A 275 19.15 -49.21 6.62
N PRO A 276 19.42 -49.33 7.94
CA PRO A 276 18.73 -48.55 8.95
C PRO A 276 18.91 -47.05 8.72
N VAL A 277 17.80 -46.32 8.69
CA VAL A 277 17.81 -44.86 8.60
C VAL A 277 16.99 -44.21 9.70
N ASN A 278 17.32 -42.95 10.00
CA ASN A 278 16.56 -42.15 10.96
C ASN A 278 15.07 -42.02 10.54
N PRO A 279 14.15 -41.79 11.49
CA PRO A 279 12.71 -41.75 11.20
C PRO A 279 12.31 -40.78 10.08
N PHE A 280 13.00 -39.65 9.97
CA PHE A 280 12.76 -38.67 8.92
C PHE A 280 13.07 -39.21 7.51
N ARG A 281 14.24 -39.85 7.32
CA ARG A 281 14.61 -40.48 6.06
C ARG A 281 13.72 -41.67 5.74
N ARG A 282 13.29 -42.42 6.76
CA ARG A 282 12.36 -43.54 6.63
C ARG A 282 11.00 -43.10 6.08
N GLY A 283 10.46 -41.98 6.58
CA GLY A 283 9.21 -41.40 6.05
C GLY A 283 9.32 -41.01 4.57
N ILE A 284 10.47 -40.47 4.15
CA ILE A 284 10.71 -40.11 2.75
C ILE A 284 10.90 -41.34 1.86
N GLN A 285 11.58 -42.38 2.36
CA GLN A 285 11.67 -43.66 1.65
C GLN A 285 10.28 -44.28 1.45
N ARG A 286 9.42 -44.29 2.47
CA ARG A 286 8.03 -44.80 2.35
C ARG A 286 7.26 -44.06 1.26
N GLN A 287 7.27 -42.73 1.27
CA GLN A 287 6.61 -41.92 0.23
C GLN A 287 7.15 -42.22 -1.18
N ALA A 288 8.47 -42.39 -1.30
CA ALA A 288 9.11 -42.75 -2.56
C ALA A 288 8.73 -44.17 -3.06
N MET A 289 8.49 -45.10 -2.14
CA MET A 289 8.06 -46.47 -2.46
C MET A 289 6.59 -46.52 -2.88
N GLU A 290 5.71 -45.74 -2.25
CA GLU A 290 4.31 -45.59 -2.67
C GLU A 290 4.21 -45.10 -4.13
N GLU A 291 5.06 -44.14 -4.52
CA GLU A 291 5.16 -43.68 -5.90
C GLU A 291 5.57 -44.81 -6.87
N LEU A 292 6.57 -45.62 -6.50
CA LEU A 292 7.03 -46.75 -7.31
C LEU A 292 5.95 -47.82 -7.48
N GLN A 293 5.21 -48.12 -6.42
CA GLN A 293 4.09 -49.07 -6.47
C GLN A 293 2.97 -48.56 -7.37
N GLY A 294 2.63 -47.28 -7.28
CA GLY A 294 1.62 -46.65 -8.12
C GLY A 294 1.93 -46.71 -9.63
N GLN A 295 3.22 -46.80 -10.00
CA GLN A 295 3.67 -46.91 -11.38
C GLN A 295 3.54 -48.34 -11.96
N ARG A 296 3.45 -49.40 -11.13
CA ARG A 296 3.38 -50.81 -11.58
C ARG A 296 1.97 -51.40 -11.58
N ARG A 297 0.95 -50.64 -12.01
CA ARG A 297 -0.44 -51.15 -12.10
C ARG A 297 -0.51 -52.45 -12.91
N GLY A 298 -0.69 -53.59 -12.24
CA GLY A 298 -0.89 -54.92 -12.85
C GLY A 298 0.21 -55.96 -12.57
N HIS A 299 1.37 -55.57 -12.03
CA HIS A 299 2.40 -56.51 -11.55
C HIS A 299 2.36 -56.58 -10.01
N GLY A 300 2.68 -57.75 -9.43
CA GLY A 300 2.63 -57.97 -7.97
C GLY A 300 3.31 -56.85 -7.17
N GLY A 301 2.68 -56.45 -6.06
CA GLY A 301 3.16 -55.38 -5.17
C GLY A 301 4.07 -55.90 -4.05
N PHE A 302 4.64 -54.97 -3.29
CA PHE A 302 5.38 -55.26 -2.05
C PHE A 302 4.73 -54.52 -0.88
N TYR A 303 5.01 -54.93 0.36
CA TYR A 303 4.60 -54.19 1.55
C TYR A 303 5.84 -53.90 2.41
N VAL A 304 5.80 -52.78 3.14
CA VAL A 304 6.90 -52.36 4.01
C VAL A 304 6.57 -52.78 5.43
N GLN A 305 7.34 -53.71 5.99
CA GLN A 305 7.24 -54.12 7.38
C GLN A 305 8.37 -53.47 8.20
N GLU A 306 8.05 -52.92 9.37
CA GLU A 306 9.07 -52.51 10.32
C GLU A 306 9.48 -53.72 11.16
N VAL A 307 10.74 -54.11 11.04
CA VAL A 307 11.36 -55.08 11.92
C VAL A 307 12.02 -54.29 13.05
N VAL A 308 11.49 -54.42 14.26
CA VAL A 308 12.16 -53.92 15.46
C VAL A 308 13.23 -54.93 15.80
N THR A 309 14.50 -54.60 15.55
CA THR A 309 15.63 -55.34 16.10
C THR A 309 15.69 -54.99 17.59
N GLU A 310 15.27 -55.92 18.45
CA GLU A 310 15.57 -55.84 19.88
C GLU A 310 17.10 -55.97 20.03
N GLU A 311 17.73 -54.91 20.55
CA GLU A 311 19.05 -54.99 21.18
C GLU A 311 18.89 -55.39 22.65
#